data_AF-A0A090X600-F1
#
_entry.id   AF-A0A090X600-F1
#
_cell.length_a   1.000
_cell.length_b   1.000
_cell.length_c   1.000
_cell.angle_alpha   90.00
_cell.angle_beta   90.00
_cell.angle_gamma   90.00
#
_symmetry.space_group_name_H-M   'P 1'
#
loop_
_entity.id
_entity.type
_entity.pdbx_description
1 polymer ?
#
loop_
_entity_poly.entity_id
_entity_poly.type
_entity_poly.pdbx_seq_one_letter_code
_entity_poly.pdbx_strand_id
1 'polypeptide(L)'
;MKQINPNIIRQVFVLLLIILMGVLIFQEILPYLSGVLGAITIYVILKKPMKKLTDKGWYPNLAAIVLMILSFLCIMVPIAGLGVMMGSKIQYAVDNSQKVINAGKGQLERVESYFNINMASDIDTGAITSWLSDKLQNFAGGTFNMVISITLMYFLLFFMLTNRKKLKESLYEYIPIKDENLKTIGKETNANVKANALGIPLVAIGQGIVSLIGFLIFGVSDPFFWAAIVTVGSMIPFVGSALGTIPVFLLALSNGDTFQAWGEF
;
A
#
# COMPACT_ATOMS: atom_id res chain seq x y z
N MET A 1 14.08 -5.95 58.75
CA MET A 1 13.71 -5.90 57.32
C MET A 1 15.00 -5.77 56.52
N LYS A 2 15.28 -6.66 55.54
CA LYS A 2 16.49 -6.56 54.71
C LYS A 2 16.34 -5.35 53.77
N GLN A 3 17.14 -4.30 53.99
CA GLN A 3 17.19 -3.15 53.08
C GLN A 3 17.86 -3.59 51.76
N ILE A 4 17.20 -3.31 50.65
CA ILE A 4 17.76 -3.57 49.31
C ILE A 4 18.92 -2.59 49.09
N ASN A 5 20.04 -3.09 48.58
CA ASN A 5 21.21 -2.26 48.32
C ASN A 5 20.86 -1.13 47.32
N PRO A 6 21.11 0.15 47.65
CA PRO A 6 20.82 1.30 46.78
C PRO A 6 21.39 1.17 45.37
N ASN A 7 22.51 0.47 45.19
CA ASN A 7 23.12 0.23 43.89
C ASN A 7 22.29 -0.69 42.99
N ILE A 8 21.61 -1.70 43.57
CA ILE A 8 20.72 -2.60 42.84
C ILE A 8 19.48 -1.82 42.37
N ILE A 9 18.93 -0.96 43.24
CA ILE A 9 17.80 -0.09 42.89
C ILE A 9 18.17 0.82 41.72
N ARG A 10 19.36 1.45 41.76
CA ARG A 10 19.86 2.30 40.67
C ARG A 10 20.07 1.52 39.38
N GLN A 11 20.65 0.32 39.44
CA GLN A 11 20.85 -0.53 38.25
C GLN A 11 19.53 -0.97 37.61
N VAL A 12 18.57 -1.42 38.41
CA VAL A 12 17.24 -1.82 37.93
C VAL A 12 16.51 -0.62 37.31
N PHE A 13 16.60 0.55 37.94
CA PHE A 13 16.04 1.79 37.40
C PHE A 13 16.67 2.18 36.05
N VAL A 14 17.99 2.12 35.94
CA VAL A 14 18.71 2.43 34.69
C VAL A 14 18.35 1.41 33.60
N LEU A 15 18.29 0.11 33.92
CA LEU A 15 17.86 -0.92 32.97
C LEU A 15 16.42 -0.70 32.49
N LEU A 16 15.50 -0.37 33.40
CA LEU A 16 14.12 -0.01 33.04
C LEU A 16 14.08 1.21 32.12
N LEU A 17 14.89 2.23 32.41
CA LEU A 17 14.96 3.44 31.59
C LEU A 17 15.54 3.14 30.20
N ILE A 18 16.57 2.28 30.11
CA ILE A 18 17.12 1.82 28.82
C ILE A 18 16.07 1.04 28.03
N ILE A 19 15.33 0.13 28.67
CA ILE A 19 14.27 -0.64 28.00
C ILE A 19 13.16 0.30 27.53
N LEU A 20 12.71 1.24 28.38
CA LEU A 20 11.70 2.23 28.03
C LEU A 20 12.14 3.09 26.84
N MET A 21 13.36 3.62 26.88
CA MET A 21 13.93 4.39 25.77
C MET A 21 14.05 3.53 24.52
N GLY A 22 14.51 2.28 24.64
CA GLY A 22 14.61 1.35 23.53
C GLY A 22 13.26 1.06 22.86
N VAL A 23 12.21 0.85 23.65
CA VAL A 23 10.84 0.65 23.15
C VAL A 23 10.32 1.91 22.46
N LEU A 24 10.51 3.09 23.05
CA LEU A 24 10.10 4.36 22.44
C LEU A 24 10.81 4.59 21.11
N ILE A 25 12.14 4.43 21.06
CA ILE A 25 12.92 4.57 19.83
C ILE A 25 12.42 3.58 18.77
N PHE A 26 12.15 2.32 19.15
CA PHE A 26 11.67 1.32 18.20
C PHE A 26 10.28 1.66 17.66
N GLN A 27 9.38 2.12 18.51
CA GLN A 27 8.03 2.57 18.11
C GLN A 27 8.09 3.75 17.14
N GLU A 28 8.96 4.73 17.38
CA GLU A 28 9.12 5.89 16.50
C GLU A 28 9.85 5.55 15.20
N ILE A 29 10.72 4.53 15.18
CA ILE A 29 11.42 4.08 13.95
C ILE A 29 10.52 3.21 13.06
N LEU A 30 9.59 2.45 13.64
CA LEU A 30 8.74 1.50 12.91
C LEU A 30 8.06 2.09 11.66
N PRO A 31 7.45 3.29 11.69
CA PRO A 31 6.85 3.91 10.51
C PRO A 31 7.84 4.08 9.35
N TYR A 32 9.09 4.44 9.66
CA TYR A 32 10.15 4.69 8.67
C TYR A 32 10.74 3.42 8.07
N LEU A 33 10.57 2.27 8.73
CA LEU A 33 11.04 0.98 8.23
C LEU A 33 10.43 0.65 6.85
N SER A 34 9.19 1.10 6.61
CA SER A 34 8.53 0.98 5.31
C SER A 34 9.32 1.64 4.18
N GLY A 35 9.86 2.83 4.40
CA GLY A 35 10.71 3.55 3.44
C GLY A 35 12.04 2.84 3.21
N VAL A 36 12.66 2.30 4.27
CA VAL A 36 13.90 1.51 4.17
C VAL A 36 13.68 0.24 3.34
N LEU A 37 12.62 -0.52 3.62
CA LEU A 37 12.26 -1.73 2.88
C LEU A 37 11.89 -1.43 1.43
N GLY A 38 11.20 -0.32 1.18
CA GLY A 38 10.94 0.19 -0.17
C GLY A 38 12.24 0.47 -0.92
N ALA A 39 13.22 1.10 -0.26
CA ALA A 39 14.51 1.44 -0.87
C ALA A 39 15.27 0.19 -1.26
N ILE A 40 15.31 -0.82 -0.37
CA ILE A 40 15.92 -2.12 -0.65
C ILE A 40 15.20 -2.79 -1.83
N THR A 41 13.88 -2.80 -1.84
CA THR A 41 13.08 -3.42 -2.90
C THR A 41 13.41 -2.84 -4.27
N ILE A 42 13.35 -1.52 -4.38
CA ILE A 42 13.65 -0.81 -5.63
C ILE A 42 15.14 -0.94 -5.99
N TYR A 43 16.05 -0.92 -5.02
CA TYR A 43 17.47 -1.16 -5.26
C TYR A 43 17.73 -2.54 -5.88
N VAL A 44 17.09 -3.60 -5.37
CA VAL A 44 17.25 -4.96 -5.90
C VAL A 44 16.83 -5.05 -7.37
N ILE A 45 15.79 -4.33 -7.77
CA ILE A 45 15.32 -4.25 -9.16
C ILE A 45 16.29 -3.40 -10.00
N LEU A 46 16.66 -2.22 -9.51
CA LEU A 46 17.43 -1.22 -10.25
C LEU A 46 18.94 -1.47 -10.28
N LYS A 47 19.49 -2.40 -9.47
CA LYS A 47 20.92 -2.69 -9.46
C LYS A 47 21.45 -3.12 -10.83
N LYS A 48 20.66 -3.90 -11.59
CA LYS A 48 21.02 -4.38 -12.93
C LYS A 48 21.01 -3.24 -13.97
N PRO A 49 19.93 -2.45 -14.14
CA PRO A 49 19.96 -1.31 -15.06
C PRO A 49 21.00 -0.26 -14.64
N MET A 50 21.21 -0.03 -13.33
CA MET A 50 22.27 0.86 -12.85
C MET A 50 23.64 0.41 -13.34
N LYS A 51 23.96 -0.89 -13.22
CA LYS A 51 25.22 -1.43 -13.75
C LYS A 51 25.31 -1.25 -15.27
N LYS A 52 24.24 -1.53 -16.02
CA LYS A 52 24.22 -1.35 -17.48
C LYS A 52 24.46 0.11 -17.90
N LEU A 53 23.93 1.09 -17.15
CA LEU A 53 24.16 2.51 -17.44
C LEU A 53 25.59 2.93 -17.12
N THR A 54 26.12 2.52 -15.97
CA THR A 54 27.52 2.83 -15.61
C THR A 54 28.53 2.16 -16.53
N ASP A 55 28.25 0.92 -16.97
CA ASP A 55 29.10 0.19 -17.93
C ASP A 55 29.06 0.84 -19.33
N LYS A 56 28.00 1.59 -19.65
CA LYS A 56 27.90 2.44 -20.86
C LYS A 56 28.59 3.80 -20.73
N GLY A 57 29.27 4.08 -19.61
CA GLY A 57 30.00 5.32 -19.39
C GLY A 57 29.19 6.44 -18.73
N TRP A 58 27.98 6.18 -18.24
CA TRP A 58 27.21 7.19 -17.50
C TRP A 58 27.85 7.49 -16.14
N TYR A 59 27.90 8.76 -15.75
CA TYR A 59 28.27 9.14 -14.39
C TYR A 59 27.32 8.51 -13.36
N PRO A 60 27.83 7.88 -12.28
CA PRO A 60 26.99 7.15 -11.32
C PRO A 60 25.84 7.98 -10.75
N ASN A 61 26.07 9.26 -10.44
CA ASN A 61 25.04 10.13 -9.86
C ASN A 61 23.91 10.41 -10.86
N LEU A 62 24.24 10.66 -12.13
CA LEU A 62 23.24 10.89 -13.18
C LEU A 62 22.44 9.61 -13.47
N ALA A 63 23.12 8.46 -13.57
CA ALA A 63 22.45 7.18 -13.75
C ALA A 63 21.48 6.88 -12.59
N ALA A 64 21.88 7.17 -11.35
CA ALA A 64 21.01 7.00 -10.19
C ALA A 64 19.79 7.92 -10.24
N ILE A 65 19.96 9.22 -10.52
CA ILE A 65 18.85 10.19 -10.61
C ILE A 65 17.85 9.78 -11.68
N VAL A 66 18.30 9.40 -12.87
CA VAL A 66 17.41 8.97 -13.96
C VAL A 66 16.63 7.72 -13.58
N LEU A 67 17.29 6.73 -12.97
CA LEU A 67 16.61 5.53 -12.51
C LEU A 67 15.62 5.81 -11.38
N MET A 68 15.94 6.73 -10.46
CA MET A 68 15.03 7.17 -9.41
C MET A 68 13.78 7.82 -9.99
N ILE A 69 13.93 8.79 -10.91
CA ILE A 69 12.80 9.44 -11.58
C ILE A 69 11.95 8.42 -12.33
N LEU A 70 12.58 7.52 -13.11
CA LEU A 70 11.87 6.49 -13.86
C LEU A 70 11.06 5.57 -12.93
N SER A 71 11.66 5.14 -11.82
CA SER A 71 10.95 4.32 -10.83
C SER A 71 9.82 5.08 -10.13
N PHE A 72 10.02 6.37 -9.84
CA PHE A 72 9.00 7.22 -9.25
C PHE A 72 7.79 7.37 -10.17
N LEU A 73 8.02 7.66 -11.45
CA LEU A 73 6.95 7.75 -12.44
C LEU A 73 6.24 6.40 -12.61
N CYS A 74 6.99 5.29 -12.70
CA CYS A 74 6.41 3.97 -12.83
C CYS A 74 5.45 3.60 -11.69
N ILE A 75 5.75 4.04 -10.46
CA ILE A 75 4.91 3.79 -9.28
C ILE A 75 3.80 4.84 -9.14
N MET A 76 4.10 6.12 -9.38
CA MET A 76 3.14 7.20 -9.17
C MET A 76 2.06 7.28 -10.23
N VAL A 77 2.35 6.95 -11.49
CA VAL A 77 1.35 6.99 -12.56
C VAL A 77 0.10 6.14 -12.26
N PRO A 78 0.20 4.84 -11.89
CA PRO A 78 -0.99 4.05 -11.57
C PRO A 78 -1.71 4.56 -10.31
N ILE A 79 -0.98 5.02 -9.29
CA ILE A 79 -1.57 5.54 -8.04
C ILE A 79 -2.32 6.86 -8.30
N ALA A 80 -1.69 7.81 -8.99
CA ALA A 80 -2.28 9.09 -9.34
C ALA A 80 -3.45 8.93 -10.31
N GLY A 81 -3.32 8.04 -11.30
CA GLY A 81 -4.39 7.70 -12.24
C GLY A 81 -5.64 7.22 -11.50
N LEU A 82 -5.48 6.27 -10.56
CA LEU A 82 -6.59 5.85 -9.71
C LEU A 82 -7.10 6.96 -8.80
N GLY A 83 -6.21 7.75 -8.19
CA GLY A 83 -6.61 8.87 -7.34
C GLY A 83 -7.51 9.87 -8.06
N VAL A 84 -7.18 10.20 -9.31
CA VAL A 84 -8.01 11.09 -10.17
C VAL A 84 -9.35 10.43 -10.51
N MET A 85 -9.32 9.14 -10.89
CA MET A 85 -10.52 8.39 -11.25
C MET A 85 -11.48 8.19 -10.07
N MET A 86 -10.95 7.97 -8.87
CA MET A 86 -11.74 7.88 -7.65
C MET A 86 -12.21 9.25 -7.20
N GLY A 87 -11.36 10.28 -7.28
CA GLY A 87 -11.68 11.65 -6.90
C GLY A 87 -12.90 12.17 -7.64
N SER A 88 -13.02 11.94 -8.95
CA SER A 88 -14.19 12.36 -9.72
C SER A 88 -15.49 11.65 -9.31
N LYS A 89 -15.42 10.35 -8.97
CA LYS A 89 -16.57 9.56 -8.51
C LYS A 89 -16.97 9.88 -7.06
N ILE A 90 -15.99 10.08 -6.18
CA ILE A 90 -16.21 10.50 -4.79
C ILE A 90 -16.80 11.90 -4.78
N GLN A 91 -16.24 12.84 -5.54
CA GLN A 91 -16.77 14.20 -5.65
C GLN A 91 -18.22 14.18 -6.16
N TYR A 92 -18.50 13.40 -7.21
CA TYR A 92 -19.87 13.20 -7.68
C TYR A 92 -20.80 12.62 -6.59
N ALA A 93 -20.33 11.65 -5.81
CA ALA A 93 -21.10 11.05 -4.72
C ALA A 93 -21.32 12.01 -3.53
N VAL A 94 -20.37 12.90 -3.25
CA VAL A 94 -20.52 13.95 -2.22
C VAL A 94 -21.48 15.04 -2.68
N ASP A 95 -21.30 15.53 -3.92
CA ASP A 95 -22.15 16.58 -4.51
C ASP A 95 -23.59 16.12 -4.74
N ASN A 96 -23.79 14.81 -4.95
CA ASN A 96 -25.09 14.17 -5.11
C ASN A 96 -25.45 13.27 -3.90
N SER A 97 -24.85 13.51 -2.74
CA SER A 97 -24.99 12.69 -1.53
C SER A 97 -26.45 12.40 -1.19
N GLN A 98 -27.34 13.38 -1.28
CA GLN A 98 -28.76 13.19 -1.04
C GLN A 98 -29.42 12.20 -2.04
N LYS A 99 -29.03 12.23 -3.32
CA LYS A 99 -29.54 11.30 -4.35
C LYS A 99 -28.95 9.90 -4.20
N VAL A 100 -27.67 9.78 -3.88
CA VAL A 100 -27.00 8.48 -3.67
C VAL A 100 -27.54 7.80 -2.42
N ILE A 101 -27.73 8.54 -1.33
CA ILE A 101 -28.33 8.05 -0.08
C ILE A 101 -29.78 7.62 -0.30
N ASN A 102 -30.57 8.44 -1.01
CA ASN A 102 -31.98 8.09 -1.30
C ASN A 102 -32.10 6.90 -2.26
N ALA A 103 -31.20 6.76 -3.24
CA ALA A 103 -31.13 5.59 -4.11
C ALA A 103 -30.75 4.33 -3.33
N GLY A 104 -29.78 4.41 -2.40
CA GLY A 104 -29.44 3.31 -1.50
C GLY A 104 -30.59 2.89 -0.59
N LYS A 105 -31.31 3.86 0.00
CA LYS A 105 -32.50 3.61 0.85
C LYS A 105 -33.63 2.94 0.07
N GLY A 106 -33.94 3.41 -1.15
CA GLY A 106 -34.99 2.80 -1.99
C GLY A 106 -34.67 1.39 -2.50
N GLN A 107 -33.42 0.94 -2.34
CA GLN A 107 -32.96 -0.42 -2.66
C GLN A 107 -32.95 -1.31 -1.43
N LEU A 108 -32.59 -0.75 -0.26
CA LEU A 108 -32.81 -1.41 1.04
C LEU A 108 -34.29 -1.68 1.27
N GLU A 109 -35.19 -0.73 1.04
CA GLU A 109 -36.64 -0.93 1.21
C GLU A 109 -37.19 -2.10 0.37
N ARG A 110 -36.62 -2.36 -0.81
CA ARG A 110 -36.99 -3.51 -1.66
C ARG A 110 -36.51 -4.84 -1.09
N VAL A 111 -35.33 -4.89 -0.50
CA VAL A 111 -34.79 -6.09 0.17
C VAL A 111 -35.48 -6.32 1.52
N GLU A 112 -35.76 -5.26 2.26
CA GLU A 112 -36.50 -5.27 3.53
C GLU A 112 -37.94 -5.74 3.37
N SER A 113 -38.58 -5.44 2.24
CA SER A 113 -39.93 -5.96 1.93
C SER A 113 -39.98 -7.49 1.78
N TYR A 114 -38.84 -8.15 1.50
CA TYR A 114 -38.73 -9.59 1.38
C TYR A 114 -38.43 -10.30 2.72
N PHE A 115 -37.77 -9.60 3.66
CA PHE A 115 -37.36 -10.15 4.95
C PHE A 115 -38.11 -9.57 6.16
N ASN A 116 -38.96 -8.55 5.95
CA ASN A 116 -39.78 -7.88 6.95
C ASN A 116 -38.96 -7.29 8.13
N ILE A 117 -37.78 -6.74 7.84
CA ILE A 117 -36.87 -6.10 8.80
C ILE A 117 -36.71 -4.63 8.39
N ASN A 118 -37.00 -3.67 9.28
CA ASN A 118 -36.77 -2.24 9.03
C ASN A 118 -35.35 -1.85 9.50
N MET A 119 -34.38 -1.76 8.60
CA MET A 119 -33.02 -1.26 8.89
C MET A 119 -32.77 0.12 8.25
N ALA A 120 -33.47 0.47 7.16
CA ALA A 120 -33.26 1.70 6.38
C ALA A 120 -33.57 3.00 7.14
N SER A 121 -34.42 2.92 8.16
CA SER A 121 -34.83 4.04 9.02
C SER A 121 -33.83 4.36 10.13
N ASP A 122 -33.02 3.39 10.56
CA ASP A 122 -32.00 3.55 11.61
C ASP A 122 -30.63 4.00 11.07
N ILE A 123 -30.49 4.10 9.74
CA ILE A 123 -29.26 4.60 9.11
C ILE A 123 -29.19 6.13 9.28
N ASP A 124 -28.46 6.56 10.30
CA ASP A 124 -28.08 7.96 10.52
C ASP A 124 -27.10 8.42 9.44
N THR A 125 -27.65 9.15 8.48
CA THR A 125 -26.90 9.76 7.39
C THR A 125 -25.86 10.75 7.88
N GLY A 126 -26.09 11.43 9.01
CA GLY A 126 -25.15 12.35 9.63
C GLY A 126 -23.92 11.64 10.19
N ALA A 127 -24.11 10.48 10.82
CA ALA A 127 -23.01 9.64 11.31
C ALA A 127 -22.13 9.09 10.17
N ILE A 128 -22.74 8.71 9.03
CA ILE A 128 -22.00 8.25 7.85
C ILE A 128 -21.19 9.40 7.23
N THR A 129 -21.79 10.58 7.09
CA THR A 129 -21.08 11.75 6.56
C THR A 129 -19.94 12.17 7.49
N SER A 130 -20.16 12.19 8.81
CA SER A 130 -19.12 12.50 9.80
C SER A 130 -17.99 11.47 9.77
N TRP A 131 -18.30 10.17 9.70
CA TRP A 131 -17.31 9.12 9.56
C TRP A 131 -16.49 9.27 8.28
N LEU A 132 -17.13 9.58 7.15
CA LEU A 132 -16.46 9.81 5.88
C LEU A 132 -15.54 11.03 5.94
N SER A 133 -16.00 12.14 6.51
CA SER A 133 -15.20 13.35 6.71
C SER A 133 -14.00 13.12 7.63
N ASP A 134 -14.16 12.39 8.74
CA ASP A 134 -13.08 12.01 9.63
C ASP A 134 -12.06 11.10 8.95
N LYS A 135 -12.50 10.13 8.15
CA LYS A 135 -11.60 9.26 7.37
C LYS A 135 -10.84 10.05 6.30
N LEU A 136 -11.48 11.03 5.65
CA LEU A 136 -10.84 11.92 4.67
C LEU A 136 -9.81 12.86 5.32
N GLN A 137 -10.10 13.41 6.50
CA GLN A 137 -9.11 14.21 7.25
C GLN A 137 -7.93 13.36 7.75
N ASN A 138 -8.20 12.15 8.25
CA ASN A 138 -7.15 11.22 8.65
C ASN A 138 -6.30 10.75 7.45
N PHE A 139 -6.87 10.65 6.25
CA PHE A 139 -6.13 10.39 5.02
C PHE A 139 -5.14 11.54 4.71
N ALA A 140 -5.53 12.80 4.92
CA ALA A 140 -4.63 13.94 4.79
C ALA A 140 -3.47 13.89 5.82
N GLY A 141 -3.75 13.51 7.08
CA GLY A 141 -2.71 13.27 8.10
C GLY A 141 -1.77 12.11 7.73
N GLY A 142 -2.30 11.02 7.16
CA GLY A 142 -1.51 9.90 6.65
C GLY A 142 -0.60 10.27 5.48
N THR A 143 -0.95 11.30 4.70
CA THR A 143 -0.16 11.79 3.57
C THR A 143 1.20 12.35 4.02
N PHE A 144 1.27 12.99 5.19
CA PHE A 144 2.55 13.52 5.70
C PHE A 144 3.56 12.40 6.01
N ASN A 145 3.12 11.35 6.70
CA ASN A 145 3.94 10.18 6.98
C ASN A 145 4.37 9.44 5.69
N MET A 146 3.49 9.40 4.70
CA MET A 146 3.80 8.85 3.38
C MET A 146 4.91 9.65 2.69
N VAL A 147 4.83 10.99 2.70
CA VAL A 147 5.85 11.87 2.10
C VAL A 147 7.22 11.66 2.76
N ILE A 148 7.27 11.59 4.10
CA ILE A 148 8.53 11.31 4.81
C ILE A 148 9.06 9.93 4.42
N SER A 149 8.22 8.91 4.41
CA SER A 149 8.62 7.54 4.06
C SER A 149 9.16 7.43 2.63
N ILE A 150 8.51 8.09 1.67
CA ILE A 150 8.94 8.17 0.27
C ILE A 150 10.27 8.94 0.16
N THR A 151 10.40 10.04 0.90
CA THR A 151 11.64 10.85 0.90
C THR A 151 12.80 10.03 1.43
N LEU A 152 12.63 9.36 2.57
CA LEU A 152 13.61 8.44 3.14
C LEU A 152 13.94 7.31 2.17
N MET A 153 12.92 6.72 1.53
CA MET A 153 13.09 5.65 0.56
C MET A 153 14.02 6.08 -0.59
N TYR A 154 13.73 7.21 -1.24
CA TYR A 154 14.54 7.70 -2.36
C TYR A 154 15.92 8.21 -1.93
N PHE A 155 16.01 8.82 -0.75
CA PHE A 155 17.28 9.20 -0.15
C PHE A 155 18.20 7.98 0.03
N LEU A 156 17.70 6.92 0.68
CA LEU A 156 18.46 5.68 0.88
C LEU A 156 18.78 5.01 -0.46
N LEU A 157 17.81 4.92 -1.37
CA LEU A 157 18.00 4.34 -2.69
C LEU A 157 19.13 5.01 -3.47
N PHE A 158 19.23 6.35 -3.41
CA PHE A 158 20.31 7.11 -4.05
C PHE A 158 21.68 6.65 -3.54
N PHE A 159 21.87 6.59 -2.22
CA PHE A 159 23.13 6.15 -1.61
C PHE A 159 23.41 4.67 -1.89
N MET A 160 22.38 3.82 -1.86
CA MET A 160 22.53 2.40 -2.19
C MET A 160 22.99 2.19 -3.65
N LEU A 161 22.49 2.98 -4.60
CA LEU A 161 22.86 2.89 -6.01
C LEU A 161 24.26 3.46 -6.32
N THR A 162 24.61 4.59 -5.71
CA THR A 162 25.88 5.29 -5.96
C THR A 162 27.05 4.68 -5.17
N ASN A 163 26.86 4.30 -3.90
CA ASN A 163 27.91 3.85 -2.99
C ASN A 163 27.88 2.34 -2.71
N ARG A 164 27.63 1.52 -3.74
CA ARG A 164 27.48 0.05 -3.63
C ARG A 164 28.62 -0.66 -2.90
N LYS A 165 29.87 -0.24 -3.14
CA LYS A 165 31.06 -0.85 -2.53
C LYS A 165 31.10 -0.59 -1.02
N LYS A 166 30.95 0.68 -0.61
CA LYS A 166 30.91 1.09 0.79
C LYS A 166 29.77 0.40 1.54
N LEU A 167 28.57 0.37 0.95
CA LEU A 167 27.42 -0.32 1.55
C LEU A 167 27.72 -1.81 1.79
N LYS A 168 28.31 -2.48 0.80
CA LYS A 168 28.70 -3.88 0.94
C LYS A 168 29.73 -4.07 2.05
N GLU A 169 30.81 -3.29 2.05
CA GLU A 169 31.87 -3.35 3.07
C GLU A 169 31.31 -3.15 4.48
N SER A 170 30.45 -2.14 4.68
CA SER A 170 29.79 -1.92 5.97
C SER A 170 28.93 -3.10 6.41
N LEU A 171 28.24 -3.79 5.51
CA LEU A 171 27.45 -4.97 5.88
C LEU A 171 28.35 -6.13 6.38
N TYR A 172 29.53 -6.32 5.80
CA TYR A 172 30.48 -7.35 6.26
C TYR A 172 31.20 -6.96 7.55
N GLU A 173 31.42 -5.67 7.79
CA GLU A 173 32.10 -5.18 8.99
C GLU A 173 31.20 -5.16 10.24
N TYR A 174 29.94 -4.73 10.09
CA TYR A 174 29.04 -4.55 11.23
C TYR A 174 28.18 -5.77 11.56
N ILE A 175 27.97 -6.71 10.63
CA ILE A 175 27.16 -7.89 10.88
C ILE A 175 28.08 -9.03 11.35
N PRO A 176 27.92 -9.53 12.60
CA PRO A 176 28.77 -10.58 13.15
C PRO A 176 28.39 -11.97 12.61
N ILE A 177 28.44 -12.15 11.29
CA ILE A 177 28.11 -13.39 10.58
C ILE A 177 29.23 -13.68 9.57
N LYS A 178 29.57 -14.96 9.38
CA LYS A 178 30.57 -15.38 8.37
C LYS A 178 30.23 -14.87 6.97
N ASP A 179 31.24 -14.42 6.23
CA ASP A 179 31.08 -13.83 4.89
C ASP A 179 30.29 -14.72 3.90
N GLU A 180 30.51 -16.04 3.98
CA GLU A 180 29.83 -17.03 3.16
C GLU A 180 28.33 -17.05 3.44
N ASN A 181 27.94 -17.01 4.72
CA ASN A 181 26.54 -16.97 5.14
C ASN A 181 25.88 -15.66 4.70
N LEU A 182 26.56 -14.52 4.89
CA LEU A 182 26.08 -13.21 4.43
C LEU A 182 25.85 -13.19 2.91
N LYS A 183 26.74 -13.80 2.13
CA LYS A 183 26.60 -13.90 0.68
C LYS A 183 25.40 -14.76 0.29
N THR A 184 25.17 -15.88 0.98
CA THR A 184 24.01 -16.76 0.75
C THR A 184 22.71 -16.05 1.09
N ILE A 185 22.61 -15.45 2.28
CA ILE A 185 21.45 -14.65 2.71
C ILE A 185 21.18 -13.53 1.70
N GLY A 186 22.22 -12.79 1.29
CA GLY A 186 22.08 -11.74 0.30
C GLY A 186 21.55 -12.25 -1.04
N LYS A 187 21.96 -13.43 -1.50
CA LYS A 187 21.48 -14.04 -2.75
C LYS A 187 20.01 -14.44 -2.64
N GLU A 188 19.62 -15.10 -1.55
CA GLU A 188 18.24 -15.53 -1.31
C GLU A 188 17.30 -14.34 -1.13
N THR A 189 17.67 -13.36 -0.30
CA THR A 189 16.91 -12.12 -0.13
C THR A 189 16.73 -11.39 -1.46
N ASN A 190 17.79 -11.29 -2.27
CA ASN A 190 17.67 -10.69 -3.60
C ASN A 190 16.70 -11.45 -4.51
N ALA A 191 16.68 -12.79 -4.44
CA ALA A 191 15.76 -13.61 -5.22
C ALA A 191 14.32 -13.43 -4.75
N ASN A 192 14.08 -13.50 -3.43
CA ASN A 192 12.76 -13.36 -2.81
C ASN A 192 12.17 -11.96 -3.04
N VAL A 193 12.96 -10.91 -2.83
CA VAL A 193 12.53 -9.52 -3.06
C VAL A 193 12.18 -9.33 -4.54
N LYS A 194 13.04 -9.79 -5.46
CA LYS A 194 12.77 -9.65 -6.89
C LYS A 194 11.52 -10.44 -7.33
N ALA A 195 11.33 -11.65 -6.80
CA ALA A 195 10.18 -12.49 -7.10
C ALA A 195 8.88 -11.81 -6.64
N ASN A 196 8.84 -11.26 -5.43
CA ASN A 196 7.65 -10.57 -4.91
C ASN A 196 7.39 -9.24 -5.62
N ALA A 197 8.43 -8.42 -5.79
CA ALA A 197 8.29 -7.08 -6.33
C ALA A 197 7.91 -7.05 -7.82
N LEU A 198 8.20 -8.13 -8.56
CA LEU A 198 7.73 -8.29 -9.94
C LEU A 198 6.48 -9.18 -10.03
N GLY A 199 6.39 -10.20 -9.17
CA GLY A 199 5.30 -11.17 -9.18
C GLY A 199 3.96 -10.56 -8.80
N ILE A 200 3.90 -9.79 -7.71
CA ILE A 200 2.65 -9.17 -7.24
C ILE A 200 2.07 -8.23 -8.32
N PRO A 201 2.82 -7.28 -8.89
CA PRO A 201 2.28 -6.43 -9.97
C PRO A 201 1.88 -7.21 -11.22
N LEU A 202 2.62 -8.27 -11.58
CA LEU A 202 2.30 -9.07 -12.76
C LEU A 202 0.99 -9.84 -12.59
N VAL A 203 0.77 -10.44 -11.41
CA VAL A 203 -0.49 -11.12 -11.07
C VAL A 203 -1.64 -10.13 -11.00
N ALA A 204 -1.43 -8.97 -10.39
CA ALA A 204 -2.41 -7.89 -10.33
C ALA A 204 -2.88 -7.43 -11.72
N ILE A 205 -1.94 -7.24 -12.66
CA ILE A 205 -2.28 -6.90 -14.05
C ILE A 205 -3.09 -8.02 -14.71
N GLY A 206 -2.70 -9.28 -14.51
CA GLY A 206 -3.46 -10.43 -15.01
C GLY A 206 -4.89 -10.45 -14.47
N GLN A 207 -5.08 -10.23 -13.16
CA GLN A 207 -6.40 -10.15 -12.53
C GLN A 207 -7.22 -8.97 -13.04
N GLY A 208 -6.59 -7.82 -13.25
CA GLY A 208 -7.20 -6.65 -13.87
C GLY A 208 -7.74 -6.91 -15.27
N ILE A 209 -6.95 -7.61 -16.11
CA ILE A 209 -7.36 -7.99 -17.47
C ILE A 209 -8.55 -8.95 -17.42
N VAL A 210 -8.49 -9.99 -16.60
CA VAL A 210 -9.59 -10.96 -16.44
C VAL A 210 -10.87 -10.25 -15.97
N SER A 211 -10.75 -9.35 -14.99
CA SER A 211 -11.88 -8.59 -14.47
C SER A 211 -12.46 -7.63 -15.51
N LEU A 212 -11.61 -6.95 -16.30
CA LEU A 212 -12.05 -6.10 -17.40
C LEU A 212 -12.88 -6.90 -18.43
N ILE A 213 -12.42 -8.09 -18.79
CA ILE A 213 -13.16 -8.97 -19.71
C ILE A 213 -14.51 -9.35 -19.11
N GLY A 214 -14.55 -9.74 -17.83
CA GLY A 214 -15.79 -10.01 -17.12
C GLY A 214 -16.75 -8.82 -17.15
N PHE A 215 -16.30 -7.65 -16.73
CA PHE A 215 -17.10 -6.42 -16.71
C PHE A 215 -17.64 -6.02 -18.09
N LEU A 216 -16.87 -6.26 -19.16
CA LEU A 216 -17.33 -6.02 -20.54
C LEU A 216 -18.40 -7.03 -20.98
N ILE A 217 -18.28 -8.31 -20.60
CA ILE A 217 -19.26 -9.35 -20.94
C ILE A 217 -20.59 -9.10 -20.21
N PHE A 218 -20.54 -8.75 -18.93
CA PHE A 218 -21.72 -8.52 -18.11
C PHE A 218 -22.30 -7.11 -18.24
N GLY A 219 -21.64 -6.19 -18.96
CA GLY A 219 -22.19 -4.86 -19.25
C GLY A 219 -22.13 -3.88 -18.08
N VAL A 220 -21.12 -4.01 -17.22
CA VAL A 220 -20.92 -3.12 -16.06
C VAL A 220 -20.65 -1.69 -16.50
N SER A 221 -21.24 -0.74 -15.77
CA SER A 221 -20.95 0.69 -15.96
C SER A 221 -19.50 1.02 -15.55
N ASP A 222 -18.76 1.69 -16.44
CA ASP A 222 -17.34 2.03 -16.29
C ASP A 222 -16.40 0.83 -16.07
N PRO A 223 -16.35 -0.14 -17.00
CA PRO A 223 -15.62 -1.40 -16.81
C PRO A 223 -14.11 -1.19 -16.64
N PHE A 224 -13.53 -0.19 -17.30
CA PHE A 224 -12.12 0.19 -17.14
C PHE A 224 -11.80 0.76 -15.75
N PHE A 225 -12.75 1.47 -15.13
CA PHE A 225 -12.58 1.98 -13.78
C PHE A 225 -12.49 0.83 -12.78
N TRP A 226 -13.45 -0.08 -12.82
CA TRP A 226 -13.50 -1.21 -11.90
C TRP A 226 -12.32 -2.17 -12.12
N ALA A 227 -11.91 -2.41 -13.36
CA ALA A 227 -10.72 -3.20 -13.65
C ALA A 227 -9.43 -2.56 -13.08
N ALA A 228 -9.30 -1.24 -13.13
CA ALA A 228 -8.16 -0.54 -12.53
C ALA A 228 -8.18 -0.62 -10.99
N ILE A 229 -9.36 -0.53 -10.37
CA ILE A 229 -9.54 -0.75 -8.93
C ILE A 229 -9.15 -2.18 -8.54
N VAL A 230 -9.61 -3.20 -9.29
CA VAL A 230 -9.19 -4.58 -9.08
C VAL A 230 -7.67 -4.69 -9.21
N THR A 231 -7.08 -4.14 -10.28
CA THR A 231 -5.62 -4.22 -10.53
C THR A 231 -4.81 -3.71 -9.34
N VAL A 232 -5.08 -2.49 -8.87
CA VAL A 232 -4.29 -1.91 -7.76
C VAL A 232 -4.67 -2.53 -6.42
N GLY A 233 -5.95 -2.80 -6.20
CA GLY A 233 -6.42 -3.50 -5.02
C GLY A 233 -5.73 -4.85 -4.88
N SER A 234 -5.54 -5.59 -5.98
CA SER A 234 -4.94 -6.92 -6.03
C SER A 234 -3.47 -6.97 -5.66
N MET A 235 -2.80 -5.81 -5.62
CA MET A 235 -1.46 -5.72 -5.02
C MET A 235 -1.49 -5.93 -3.50
N ILE A 236 -2.64 -5.73 -2.87
CA ILE A 236 -2.90 -6.07 -1.47
C ILE A 236 -3.63 -7.42 -1.44
N PRO A 237 -3.00 -8.50 -0.96
CA PRO A 237 -3.62 -9.83 -0.90
C PRO A 237 -4.97 -9.80 -0.19
N PHE A 238 -5.95 -10.55 -0.72
CA PHE A 238 -7.33 -10.66 -0.22
C PHE A 238 -8.19 -9.38 -0.29
N VAL A 239 -7.57 -8.19 -0.29
CA VAL A 239 -8.26 -6.90 -0.35
C VAL A 239 -8.66 -6.54 -1.77
N GLY A 240 -7.85 -6.89 -2.77
CA GLY A 240 -8.10 -6.46 -4.16
C GLY A 240 -9.36 -6.97 -4.82
N SER A 241 -9.54 -8.29 -4.81
CA SER A 241 -10.75 -8.92 -5.32
C SER A 241 -11.99 -8.44 -4.55
N ALA A 242 -11.87 -8.26 -3.23
CA ALA A 242 -12.96 -7.76 -2.40
C ALA A 242 -13.34 -6.30 -2.73
N LEU A 243 -12.36 -5.39 -2.83
CA LEU A 243 -12.60 -3.97 -3.13
C LEU A 243 -13.13 -3.73 -4.55
N GLY A 244 -12.75 -4.56 -5.51
CA GLY A 244 -13.25 -4.47 -6.87
C GLY A 244 -14.62 -5.11 -7.05
N THR A 245 -14.83 -6.31 -6.51
CA THR A 245 -16.04 -7.10 -6.77
C THR A 245 -17.19 -6.74 -5.84
N ILE A 246 -16.95 -6.44 -4.56
CA ILE A 246 -18.06 -6.18 -3.60
C ILE A 246 -18.89 -4.95 -4.00
N PRO A 247 -18.30 -3.78 -4.31
CA PRO A 247 -19.11 -2.63 -4.69
C PRO A 247 -19.87 -2.85 -6.01
N VAL A 248 -19.25 -3.53 -6.99
CA VAL A 248 -19.90 -3.83 -8.27
C VAL A 248 -21.05 -4.82 -8.10
N PHE A 249 -20.83 -5.88 -7.32
CA PHE A 249 -21.85 -6.86 -6.95
C PHE A 249 -23.07 -6.21 -6.29
N LEU A 250 -22.84 -5.31 -5.32
CA LEU A 250 -23.90 -4.57 -4.65
C LEU A 250 -24.65 -3.61 -5.59
N LEU A 251 -23.95 -2.94 -6.50
CA LEU A 251 -24.56 -2.06 -7.50
C LEU A 251 -25.41 -2.84 -8.51
N ALA A 252 -24.93 -3.98 -9.00
CA ALA A 252 -25.66 -4.84 -9.94
C ALA A 252 -26.92 -5.46 -9.30
N LEU A 253 -26.81 -5.97 -8.06
CA LEU A 253 -27.99 -6.42 -7.31
C LEU A 253 -29.01 -5.31 -7.08
N SER A 254 -28.54 -4.11 -6.74
CA SER A 254 -29.38 -2.92 -6.58
C SER A 254 -30.11 -2.55 -7.89
N ASN A 255 -29.49 -2.72 -9.04
CA ASN A 255 -30.15 -2.43 -10.32
C ASN A 255 -31.18 -3.50 -10.74
N GLY A 256 -31.28 -4.60 -9.99
CA GLY A 256 -32.17 -5.74 -10.30
C GLY A 256 -31.52 -6.78 -11.20
N ASP A 257 -30.25 -6.62 -11.53
CA ASP A 257 -29.50 -7.48 -12.46
C ASP A 257 -28.80 -8.62 -11.72
N THR A 258 -29.60 -9.51 -11.11
CA THR A 258 -29.11 -10.64 -10.31
C THR A 258 -28.18 -11.58 -11.09
N PHE A 259 -28.43 -11.79 -12.38
CA PHE A 259 -27.59 -12.63 -13.22
C PHE A 259 -26.20 -12.00 -13.47
N GLN A 260 -26.14 -10.68 -13.68
CA GLN A 260 -24.87 -9.96 -13.84
C GLN A 260 -24.08 -9.97 -12.52
N ALA A 261 -24.76 -9.73 -11.40
CA ALA A 261 -24.13 -9.76 -10.08
C ALA A 261 -23.44 -11.10 -9.77
N TRP A 262 -24.13 -12.23 -9.99
CA TRP A 262 -23.54 -13.55 -9.73
C TRP A 262 -22.53 -14.00 -10.78
N GLY A 263 -22.59 -13.47 -12.00
CA GLY A 263 -21.64 -13.78 -13.07
C GLY A 263 -20.24 -13.18 -12.84
N GLU A 264 -20.14 -12.18 -11.98
CA GLU A 264 -18.91 -11.43 -11.69
C GLU A 264 -18.17 -11.88 -10.42
N PHE A 265 -18.74 -12.82 -9.66
CA PHE A 265 -18.19 -13.37 -8.42
C PHE A 265 -17.52 -14.73 -8.66
#